data_AF-X1GRN2-F1
#
_entry.id   AF-X1GRN2-F1
#
_cell.length_a   1.000
_cell.length_b   1.000
_cell.length_c   1.000
_cell.angle_alpha   90.00
_cell.angle_beta   90.00
_cell.angle_gamma   90.00
#
_symmetry.space_group_name_H-M   'P 1'
#
loop_
_entity.id
_entity.type
_entity.pdbx_description
1 polymer ?
#
loop_
_entity_poly.entity_id
_entity_poly.type
_entity_poly.pdbx_seq_one_letter_code
_entity_poly.pdbx_strand_id
1 'polypeptide(L)'
;MQLRLHDNVQFIYELVMAQRELAAAGIDFEVSEDLRVFEVQDGLDPERLLRRSAYFKSVGEELTDYHFIQQYNRTRSVNQYLTHWFYPYKGKFHPQMIRALLNIIGLHPGDVVLDPFIGSGT
;
A
#
# COMPACT_ATOMS: atom_id res chain seq x y z
N MET A 1 17.20 -7.39 2.78
CA MET A 1 16.10 -6.95 3.68
C MET A 1 14.77 -7.61 3.30
N GLN A 2 13.94 -8.01 4.28
CA GLN A 2 12.64 -8.65 4.05
C GLN A 2 11.47 -7.66 4.09
N LEU A 3 10.53 -7.77 3.17
CA LEU A 3 9.24 -7.06 3.19
C LEU A 3 8.12 -8.08 3.26
N ARG A 4 7.11 -7.87 4.10
CA ARG A 4 5.96 -8.79 4.23
C ARG A 4 4.68 -8.11 3.81
N LEU A 5 3.89 -8.76 2.94
CA LEU A 5 2.58 -8.26 2.53
C LEU A 5 1.59 -8.20 3.71
N HIS A 6 0.56 -7.37 3.59
CA HIS A 6 -0.56 -7.42 4.54
C HIS A 6 -1.26 -8.78 4.53
N ASP A 7 -1.71 -9.22 5.71
CA ASP A 7 -2.37 -10.51 5.90
C ASP A 7 -3.71 -10.62 5.15
N ASN A 8 -4.32 -9.47 4.82
CA ASN A 8 -5.59 -9.36 4.10
C ASN A 8 -5.43 -9.25 2.57
N VAL A 9 -4.22 -9.35 2.02
CA VAL A 9 -4.01 -9.47 0.57
C VAL A 9 -4.62 -10.79 0.10
N GLN A 10 -5.59 -10.71 -0.82
CA GLN A 10 -6.39 -11.84 -1.26
C GLN A 10 -6.32 -12.06 -2.78
N PHE A 11 -6.05 -11.00 -3.54
CA PHE A 11 -6.11 -11.03 -4.99
C PHE A 11 -4.73 -10.90 -5.62
N ILE A 12 -4.54 -11.60 -6.74
CA ILE A 12 -3.28 -11.57 -7.50
C ILE A 12 -2.92 -10.14 -7.95
N TYR A 13 -3.91 -9.30 -8.25
CA TYR A 13 -3.62 -7.91 -8.66
C TYR A 13 -2.97 -7.10 -7.53
N GLU A 14 -3.22 -7.40 -6.26
CA GLU A 14 -2.61 -6.72 -5.11
C GLU A 14 -1.13 -7.09 -4.99
N LEU A 15 -0.80 -8.36 -5.20
CA LEU A 15 0.58 -8.82 -5.32
C LEU A 15 1.30 -8.10 -6.46
N VAL A 16 0.65 -8.01 -7.63
CA VAL A 16 1.19 -7.29 -8.79
C VAL A 16 1.38 -5.80 -8.50
N MET A 17 0.45 -5.15 -7.77
CA MET A 17 0.61 -3.76 -7.37
C MET A 17 1.80 -3.56 -6.42
N ALA A 18 2.01 -4.47 -5.47
CA ALA A 18 3.19 -4.44 -4.59
C ALA A 18 4.50 -4.58 -5.39
N GLN A 19 4.54 -5.52 -6.35
CA GLN A 19 5.68 -5.69 -7.26
C GLN A 19 5.94 -4.42 -8.09
N ARG A 20 4.88 -3.81 -8.64
CA ARG A 20 4.98 -2.59 -9.45
C ARG A 20 5.43 -1.39 -8.62
N GLU A 21 5.00 -1.30 -7.37
CA GLU A 21 5.43 -0.25 -6.44
C GLU A 21 6.94 -0.31 -6.17
N LEU A 22 7.48 -1.50 -5.91
CA LEU A 22 8.93 -1.70 -5.75
C LEU A 22 9.68 -1.42 -7.05
N ALA A 23 9.19 -1.94 -8.18
CA ALA A 23 9.82 -1.70 -9.49
C ALA A 23 9.85 -0.20 -9.86
N ALA A 24 8.77 0.54 -9.58
CA ALA A 24 8.72 1.99 -9.81
C ALA A 24 9.67 2.77 -8.87
N ALA A 25 9.95 2.24 -7.68
CA ALA A 25 10.97 2.77 -6.79
C ALA A 25 12.41 2.38 -7.20
N GLY A 26 12.58 1.63 -8.30
CA GLY A 26 13.88 1.15 -8.77
C GLY A 26 14.47 0.05 -7.89
N ILE A 27 13.62 -0.73 -7.23
CA ILE A 27 14.03 -1.76 -6.28
C ILE A 27 13.91 -3.13 -6.93
N ASP A 28 15.03 -3.84 -7.02
CA ASP A 28 15.06 -5.25 -7.40
C ASP A 28 14.62 -6.12 -6.21
N PHE A 29 13.83 -7.15 -6.51
CA PHE A 29 13.26 -8.03 -5.50
C PHE A 29 13.09 -9.47 -6.00
N GLU A 30 13.12 -10.41 -5.07
CA GLU A 30 12.68 -11.79 -5.25
C GLU A 30 11.45 -12.05 -4.38
N VAL A 31 10.49 -12.83 -4.89
CA VAL A 31 9.26 -13.17 -4.17
C VAL A 31 9.35 -14.60 -3.68
N SER A 32 9.03 -14.83 -2.40
CA SER A 32 8.97 -16.15 -1.80
C SER A 32 7.91 -17.06 -2.45
N GLU A 33 8.05 -18.38 -2.27
CA GLU A 33 7.10 -19.37 -2.81
C GLU A 33 5.67 -19.19 -2.29
N ASP A 34 5.50 -18.70 -1.05
CA ASP A 34 4.19 -18.41 -0.47
C ASP A 34 3.57 -17.10 -0.98
N LEU A 35 4.30 -16.37 -1.84
CA LEU A 35 3.91 -15.09 -2.43
C LEU A 35 3.61 -13.98 -1.42
N ARG A 36 4.13 -14.09 -0.18
CA ARG A 36 3.88 -13.11 0.90
C ARG A 36 5.10 -12.34 1.35
N VAL A 37 6.29 -12.83 1.05
CA VAL A 37 7.55 -12.22 1.47
C VAL A 37 8.34 -11.82 0.23
N PHE A 38 8.92 -10.63 0.29
CA PHE A 38 9.79 -10.11 -0.74
C PHE A 38 11.17 -9.92 -0.13
N GLU A 39 12.17 -10.50 -0.76
CA GLU A 39 13.57 -10.28 -0.46
C GLU A 39 14.08 -9.17 -1.36
N VAL A 40 14.60 -8.10 -0.75
CA VAL A 40 15.18 -6.96 -1.48
C VAL A 40 16.65 -6.78 -1.10
N GLN A 41 17.46 -6.26 -2.03
CA GLN A 41 18.88 -6.02 -1.80
C GLN A 41 19.11 -5.00 -0.67
N ASP A 42 20.22 -5.15 0.04
CA ASP A 42 20.62 -4.23 1.11
C ASP A 42 21.16 -2.90 0.53
N GLY A 43 20.91 -1.78 1.22
CA GLY A 43 21.31 -0.43 0.78
C GLY A 43 20.16 0.48 0.31
N LEU A 44 18.92 -0.01 0.38
CA LEU A 44 17.71 0.78 0.15
C LEU A 44 17.43 1.76 1.28
N ASP A 45 16.56 2.75 1.03
CA ASP A 45 16.00 3.63 2.04
C ASP A 45 14.78 2.95 2.73
N PRO A 46 14.96 2.32 3.91
CA PRO A 46 13.87 1.64 4.60
C PRO A 46 12.82 2.62 5.10
N GLU A 47 13.19 3.87 5.41
CA GLU A 47 12.26 4.87 5.91
C GLU A 47 11.24 5.22 4.83
N ARG A 48 11.69 5.40 3.58
CA ARG A 48 10.77 5.61 2.45
C ARG A 48 9.76 4.47 2.31
N LEU A 49 10.18 3.21 2.46
CA LEU A 49 9.28 2.05 2.35
C LEU A 49 8.30 1.98 3.52
N LEU A 50 8.77 2.23 4.75
CA LEU A 50 7.93 2.28 5.95
C LEU A 50 6.84 3.35 5.85
N ARG A 51 7.20 4.54 5.35
CA ARG A 51 6.29 5.69 5.24
C ARG A 51 5.35 5.58 4.05
N ARG A 52 5.80 5.01 2.93
CA ARG A 52 5.13 5.18 1.65
C ARG A 52 4.42 3.96 1.12
N SER A 53 4.93 2.76 1.39
CA SER A 53 4.41 1.54 0.76
C SER A 53 2.92 1.31 1.04
N ALA A 54 2.23 0.75 0.06
CA ALA A 54 0.80 0.50 0.15
C ALA A 54 0.48 -0.91 0.64
N TYR A 55 1.24 -1.90 0.17
CA TYR A 55 0.88 -3.32 0.28
C TYR A 55 1.75 -4.12 1.27
N PHE A 56 2.75 -3.49 1.86
CA PHE A 56 3.60 -4.13 2.86
C PHE A 56 3.13 -3.80 4.27
N LYS A 57 2.92 -4.83 5.08
CA LYS A 57 2.67 -4.73 6.52
C LYS A 57 3.94 -4.32 7.27
N SER A 58 5.09 -4.87 6.88
CA SER A 58 6.36 -4.61 7.54
C SER A 58 7.54 -4.53 6.58
N VAL A 59 8.55 -3.78 7.01
CA VAL A 59 9.89 -3.68 6.42
C VAL A 59 10.87 -4.15 7.49
N GLY A 60 11.44 -5.34 7.31
CA GLY A 60 12.08 -6.07 8.41
C GLY A 60 11.08 -6.33 9.53
N GLU A 61 11.46 -5.93 10.76
CA GLU A 61 10.63 -6.06 11.96
C GLU A 61 9.71 -4.85 12.19
N GLU A 62 9.90 -3.75 11.46
CA GLU A 62 9.18 -2.49 11.63
C GLU A 62 7.87 -2.49 10.83
N LEU A 63 6.77 -2.03 11.44
CA LEU A 63 5.47 -1.92 10.79
C LEU A 63 5.36 -0.65 9.96
N THR A 64 4.69 -0.72 8.80
CA THR A 64 4.51 0.43 7.92
C THR A 64 3.45 1.39 8.43
N ASP A 65 3.56 2.67 8.04
CA ASP A 65 2.52 3.68 8.32
C ASP A 65 1.16 3.26 7.77
N TYR A 66 1.14 2.60 6.60
CA TYR A 66 -0.09 2.12 6.00
C TYR A 66 -0.76 1.03 6.85
N HIS A 67 0.02 0.15 7.48
CA HIS A 67 -0.49 -0.81 8.44
C HIS A 67 -1.15 -0.15 9.65
N PHE A 68 -0.54 0.90 10.20
CA PHE A 68 -1.13 1.66 11.29
C PHE A 68 -2.43 2.37 10.86
N ILE A 69 -2.45 2.99 9.68
CA ILE A 69 -3.66 3.64 9.13
C ILE A 69 -4.85 2.67 9.03
N GLN A 70 -4.60 1.44 8.56
CA GLN A 70 -5.63 0.41 8.45
C GLN A 70 -6.25 0.01 9.80
N GLN A 71 -5.53 0.17 10.93
CA GLN A 71 -6.06 -0.12 12.26
C GLN A 71 -7.19 0.84 12.69
N TYR A 72 -7.30 2.00 12.06
CA TYR A 72 -8.41 2.95 12.29
C TYR A 72 -9.69 2.59 11.53
N ASN A 73 -9.81 1.36 11.04
CA ASN A 73 -11.04 0.85 10.46
C ASN A 73 -12.17 0.82 11.49
N ARG A 74 -13.34 1.35 11.10
CA ARG A 74 -14.52 1.48 11.96
C ARG A 74 -15.57 0.40 11.74
N THR A 75 -15.37 -0.48 10.76
CA THR A 75 -16.35 -1.50 10.38
C THR A 75 -15.70 -2.88 10.25
N ARG A 76 -16.52 -3.91 9.98
CA ARG A 76 -16.02 -5.27 9.70
C ARG A 76 -15.38 -5.42 8.31
N SER A 77 -15.62 -4.49 7.39
CA SER A 77 -15.03 -4.55 6.05
C SER A 77 -13.61 -3.97 6.10
N VAL A 78 -12.62 -4.75 5.66
CA VAL A 78 -11.18 -4.44 5.76
C VAL A 78 -10.75 -3.11 5.11
N ASN A 79 -11.58 -2.56 4.22
CA ASN A 79 -11.25 -1.37 3.43
C ASN A 79 -11.94 -0.08 3.92
N GLN A 80 -12.59 -0.10 5.09
CA GLN A 80 -13.38 1.02 5.61
C GLN A 80 -12.62 1.82 6.69
N TYR A 81 -11.32 2.04 6.48
CA TYR A 81 -10.49 2.92 7.30
C TYR A 81 -10.60 4.40 6.88
N LEU A 82 -10.08 5.30 7.71
CA LEU A 82 -10.14 6.76 7.52
C LEU A 82 -11.58 7.25 7.30
N THR A 83 -11.83 8.03 6.25
CA THR A 83 -13.14 8.57 5.86
C THR A 83 -13.96 7.59 5.02
N HIS A 84 -13.38 6.45 4.63
CA HIS A 84 -13.99 5.56 3.65
C HIS A 84 -15.32 4.99 4.15
N TRP A 85 -15.54 4.89 5.47
CA TRP A 85 -16.79 4.40 6.05
C TRP A 85 -17.94 5.42 6.08
N PHE A 86 -17.69 6.73 5.87
CA PHE A 86 -18.67 7.79 6.11
C PHE A 86 -19.96 7.66 5.29
N TYR A 87 -19.86 7.23 4.03
CA TYR A 87 -21.04 7.11 3.16
C TYR A 87 -20.96 5.86 2.27
N PRO A 88 -21.95 4.96 2.27
CA PRO A 88 -21.90 3.74 1.47
C PRO A 88 -22.20 4.01 -0.02
N TYR A 89 -21.26 3.69 -0.90
CA TYR A 89 -21.43 3.70 -2.36
C TYR A 89 -21.21 2.28 -2.91
N LYS A 90 -21.99 1.90 -3.94
CA LYS A 90 -21.90 0.54 -4.55
C LYS A 90 -20.64 0.32 -5.39
N GLY A 91 -19.88 1.37 -5.72
CA GLY A 91 -18.70 1.31 -6.58
C GLY A 91 -17.49 2.05 -6.00
N LYS A 92 -17.19 1.88 -4.71
CA LYS A 92 -15.98 2.48 -4.12
C LYS A 92 -14.73 1.78 -4.64
N PHE A 93 -13.70 2.57 -4.90
CA PHE A 93 -12.35 2.05 -5.12
C PHE A 93 -11.76 1.48 -3.83
N HIS A 94 -10.73 0.66 -3.96
CA HIS A 94 -9.94 0.17 -2.83
C HIS A 94 -8.87 1.22 -2.46
N PRO A 95 -8.88 1.84 -1.27
CA PRO A 95 -7.96 2.96 -1.00
C PRO A 95 -6.48 2.57 -1.09
N GLN A 96 -6.14 1.35 -0.67
CA GLN A 96 -4.79 0.78 -0.80
C GLN A 96 -4.30 0.71 -2.25
N MET A 97 -5.19 0.41 -3.20
CA MET A 97 -4.86 0.39 -4.62
C MET A 97 -4.52 1.80 -5.11
N ILE A 98 -5.26 2.82 -4.68
CA ILE A 98 -4.98 4.22 -5.05
C ILE A 98 -3.62 4.65 -4.50
N ARG A 99 -3.31 4.32 -3.24
CA ARG A 99 -1.98 4.57 -2.66
C ARG A 99 -0.86 3.94 -3.50
N ALA A 100 -1.02 2.68 -3.91
CA ALA A 100 -0.02 2.01 -4.74
C ALA A 100 0.12 2.68 -6.10
N LEU A 101 -1.00 3.03 -6.75
CA LEU A 101 -0.96 3.74 -8.04
C LEU A 101 -0.22 5.08 -7.93
N LEU A 102 -0.43 5.86 -6.86
CA LEU A 102 0.32 7.10 -6.63
C LEU A 102 1.84 6.85 -6.49
N ASN A 103 2.24 5.77 -5.83
CA ASN A 103 3.65 5.40 -5.74
C ASN A 103 4.20 4.90 -7.09
N ILE A 104 3.41 4.12 -7.85
CA ILE A 104 3.80 3.57 -9.16
C ILE A 104 4.03 4.69 -10.18
N ILE A 105 3.22 5.75 -10.17
CA ILE A 105 3.41 6.90 -11.07
C ILE A 105 4.54 7.84 -10.62
N GLY A 106 5.19 7.56 -9.48
CA GLY A 106 6.32 8.33 -8.98
C GLY A 106 5.94 9.64 -8.27
N LEU A 107 4.80 9.69 -7.56
CA LEU A 107 4.41 10.90 -6.83
C LEU A 107 5.33 11.17 -5.63
N HIS A 108 5.83 12.39 -5.50
CA HIS A 108 6.74 12.84 -4.44
C HIS A 108 6.13 13.95 -3.55
N PRO A 109 6.67 14.16 -2.33
CA PRO A 109 6.30 15.32 -1.53
C PRO A 109 6.51 16.63 -2.30
N GLY A 110 5.49 17.48 -2.32
CA GLY A 110 5.46 18.72 -3.10
C GLY A 110 4.68 18.64 -4.40
N ASP A 111 4.41 17.43 -4.90
CA ASP A 111 3.54 17.23 -6.06
C ASP A 111 2.06 17.51 -5.72
N VAL A 112 1.28 17.84 -6.76
CA VAL A 112 -0.14 18.15 -6.63
C VAL A 112 -0.98 17.01 -7.21
N VAL A 113 -1.91 16.49 -6.40
CA VAL A 113 -2.93 15.52 -6.82
C VAL A 113 -4.28 16.22 -6.86
N LEU A 114 -4.98 16.13 -8.00
CA LEU A 114 -6.34 16.62 -8.16
C LEU A 114 -7.29 15.43 -8.32
N ASP A 115 -8.20 15.26 -7.37
CA ASP A 115 -9.35 14.38 -7.50
C ASP A 115 -10.63 15.24 -7.51
N PRO A 116 -11.27 15.47 -8.66
CA PRO A 116 -12.49 16.28 -8.75
C PRO A 116 -13.76 15.51 -8.33
N PHE A 117 -13.64 14.22 -7.98
CA PHE A 117 -14.76 13.33 -7.65
C PHE A 117 -14.52 12.57 -6.33
N ILE A 118 -14.00 13.26 -5.31
CA ILE A 118 -13.48 12.68 -4.06
C ILE A 118 -14.43 11.77 -3.27
N GLY A 119 -15.74 11.82 -3.52
CA GLY A 119 -16.73 11.02 -2.78
C GLY A 119 -16.63 11.26 -1.27
N SER A 120 -16.23 10.23 -0.51
CA SER A 120 -15.99 10.33 0.94
C SER A 120 -14.68 11.02 1.33
N GLY A 121 -13.80 11.35 0.38
CA GLY A 121 -12.52 12.01 0.61
C GLY A 121 -11.52 11.12 1.35
N THR A 122 -11.37 9.86 0.91
CA THR A 122 -10.40 8.89 1.45
C THR A 122 -9.09 8.99 0.71
#